data_AF-A0A7X6XWH6-F1
#
_entry.id   AF-A0A7X6XWH6-F1
#
_cell.length_a   1.000
_cell.length_b   1.000
_cell.length_c   1.000
_cell.angle_alpha   90.00
_cell.angle_beta   90.00
_cell.angle_gamma   90.00
#
_symmetry.space_group_name_H-M   'P 1'
#
loop_
_entity.id
_entity.type
_entity.pdbx_description
1 polymer ?
#
loop_
_entity_poly.entity_id
_entity_poly.type
_entity_poly.pdbx_seq_one_letter_code
_entity_poly.pdbx_strand_id
1 'polypeptide(L)' 'SIILADEPTGNLDYDNALIIFKLIETLKKENKTIVVVTHDLQFLDLFDEVQSLG' A
#
# COMPACT_ATOMS: atom_id res chain seq x y z
N SER A 1 -1.19 -12.36 -10.64
CA SER A 1 0.24 -11.97 -10.51
C SER A 1 0.44 -11.29 -9.17
N ILE A 2 1.68 -11.22 -8.70
CA ILE A 2 2.03 -10.60 -7.40
C ILE A 2 2.81 -9.32 -7.68
N ILE A 3 2.48 -8.25 -6.95
CA ILE A 3 3.21 -6.97 -6.93
C ILE A 3 3.81 -6.81 -5.54
N LEU A 4 5.10 -6.52 -5.49
CA LEU A 4 5.81 -6.15 -4.27
C LEU A 4 6.12 -4.65 -4.34
N ALA A 5 5.70 -3.90 -3.34
CA ALA A 5 5.91 -2.46 -3.26
C ALA A 5 6.65 -2.13 -1.97
N ASP A 6 7.90 -1.70 -2.10
CA ASP A 6 8.76 -1.29 -0.99
C ASP A 6 8.64 0.23 -0.81
N GLU A 7 8.11 0.65 0.33
CA GLU A 7 7.86 2.06 0.68
C GLU A 7 7.21 2.90 -0.43
N PRO A 8 6.01 2.52 -0.93
CA PRO A 8 5.41 3.12 -2.12
C PRO A 8 4.99 4.59 -1.94
N THR A 9 4.97 5.10 -0.72
CA THR A 9 4.60 6.47 -0.36
C THR A 9 5.78 7.30 0.16
N GLY A 10 7.02 6.80 0.02
CA GLY A 10 8.21 7.49 0.51
C GLY A 10 8.32 8.95 0.04
N ASN A 11 8.54 9.87 0.99
CA ASN A 11 8.63 11.32 0.77
C ASN A 11 7.38 12.01 0.18
N LEU A 12 6.22 11.34 0.15
CA LEU A 12 4.96 11.96 -0.27
C LEU A 12 4.24 12.58 0.93
N ASP A 13 3.51 13.67 0.65
CA ASP A 13 2.49 14.16 1.58
C ASP A 13 1.26 13.22 1.59
N TYR A 14 0.37 13.45 2.54
CA TYR A 14 -0.83 12.64 2.75
C TYR A 14 -1.70 12.52 1.48
N ASP A 15 -1.91 13.63 0.78
CA ASP A 15 -2.78 13.67 -0.40
C ASP A 15 -2.20 12.86 -1.55
N ASN A 16 -0.89 12.97 -1.77
CA ASN A 16 -0.20 12.19 -2.80
C ASN A 16 -0.10 10.70 -2.43
N ALA A 17 0.15 10.39 -1.16
CA ALA A 17 0.14 9.01 -0.67
C ALA A 17 -1.24 8.35 -0.88
N LEU A 18 -2.34 9.08 -0.66
CA LEU A 18 -3.69 8.58 -0.90
C LEU A 18 -3.94 8.23 -2.37
N ILE A 19 -3.35 8.97 -3.31
CA ILE A 19 -3.44 8.66 -4.75
C ILE A 19 -2.75 7.32 -5.05
N ILE A 20 -1.59 7.07 -4.44
CA ILE A 20 -0.87 5.79 -4.58
C ILE A 20 -1.73 4.63 -4.06
N PHE A 21 -2.36 4.77 -2.90
CA PHE A 21 -3.21 3.71 -2.36
C PHE A 21 -4.47 3.45 -3.21
N LYS A 22 -5.07 4.47 -3.81
CA LYS A 22 -6.16 4.29 -4.79
C LYS A 22 -5.72 3.50 -6.02
N LEU A 23 -4.49 3.70 -6.49
CA LEU A 23 -3.91 2.89 -7.56
C LEU A 23 -3.76 1.43 -7.13
N ILE A 24 -3.22 1.19 -5.92
CA ILE A 24 -3.09 -0.16 -5.36
C ILE A 24 -4.46 -0.85 -5.25
N GLU A 25 -5.49 -0.14 -4.80
CA GLU A 25 -6.87 -0.65 -4.72
C GLU A 25 -7.42 -1.02 -6.11
N THR A 26 -7.11 -0.21 -7.13
CA THR A 26 -7.49 -0.51 -8.52
C THR A 26 -6.80 -1.78 -9.03
N LEU A 27 -5.50 -1.93 -8.75
CA LEU A 27 -4.75 -3.13 -9.12
C LEU A 27 -5.27 -4.39 -8.42
N LYS A 28 -5.71 -4.27 -7.16
CA LYS A 28 -6.38 -5.35 -6.43
C LYS A 28 -7.67 -5.78 -7.13
N LYS A 29 -8.49 -4.83 -7.60
CA LYS A 29 -9.72 -5.12 -8.37
C LYS A 29 -9.45 -5.85 -9.69
N GLU A 30 -8.22 -5.78 -10.21
CA GLU A 30 -7.76 -6.57 -11.36
C GLU A 30 -7.20 -7.96 -11.00
N ASN A 31 -7.58 -8.53 -9.85
CA ASN A 31 -7.08 -9.81 -9.34
C ASN A 31 -5.55 -9.89 -9.19
N LYS A 32 -4.91 -8.78 -8.81
CA LYS A 32 -3.50 -8.78 -8.42
C LYS A 32 -3.40 -8.84 -6.89
N THR A 33 -2.45 -9.63 -6.40
CA THR A 33 -2.05 -9.61 -5.00
C THR A 33 -0.95 -8.57 -4.85
N ILE A 34 -1.11 -7.64 -3.90
CA ILE A 34 -0.11 -6.62 -3.61
C ILE A 34 0.40 -6.85 -2.18
N VAL A 35 1.72 -6.88 -2.03
CA VAL A 35 2.38 -6.87 -0.72
C VAL A 35 3.12 -5.55 -0.61
N VAL A 36 2.80 -4.78 0.43
CA VAL A 36 3.44 -3.50 0.70
C VAL A 36 4.31 -3.63 1.95
N VAL A 37 5.55 -3.14 1.86
CA VAL A 37 6.40 -2.87 3.02
C VAL A 37 6.32 -1.39 3.28
N THR A 38 5.92 -0.99 4.49
CA THR A 38 5.93 0.42 4.87
C THR A 38 6.12 0.61 6.37
N HIS A 39 6.77 1.71 6.75
CA HIS A 39 6.79 2.23 8.11
C HIS A 39 5.63 3.23 8.39
N ASP A 40 4.82 3.58 7.38
CA ASP A 40 3.75 4.55 7.54
C ASP A 40 2.46 3.92 8.07
N LEU A 41 2.24 4.09 9.37
CA LEU A 41 1.10 3.52 10.07
C LEU A 41 -0.23 4.25 9.78
N GLN A 42 -0.20 5.42 9.12
CA GLN A 42 -1.41 6.22 8.86
C GLN A 42 -2.39 5.54 7.89
N PHE A 43 -1.90 4.57 7.11
CA PHE A 43 -2.66 3.94 6.04
C PHE A 43 -3.01 2.48 6.31
N LEU A 44 -2.79 1.97 7.53
CA LEU A 44 -3.03 0.57 7.88
C LEU A 44 -4.48 0.12 7.61
N ASP A 45 -5.45 1.01 7.81
CA ASP A 45 -6.87 0.73 7.59
C ASP A 45 -7.23 0.48 6.11
N LEU A 46 -6.31 0.77 5.17
CA LEU A 46 -6.50 0.51 3.74
C LEU A 46 -6.10 -0.92 3.33
N PHE A 47 -5.47 -1.67 4.24
CA PHE A 47 -4.96 -3.01 3.96
C PHE A 47 -5.92 -4.08 4.46
N ASP A 48 -6.04 -5.17 3.70
CA ASP A 48 -6.85 -6.33 4.09
C ASP A 48 -6.22 -7.10 5.25
N GLU A 49 -4.89 -7.21 5.25
CA GLU A 49 -4.09 -7.90 6.26
C GLU A 49 -2.84 -7.08 6.56
N VAL A 50 -2.49 -6.98 7.84
CA VAL A 50 -1.31 -6.25 8.32
C VAL A 50 -0.48 -7.19 9.19
N GLN A 51 0.81 -7.30 8.88
CA GLN A 51 1.79 -7.97 9.73
C GLN A 51 2.88 -7.00 10.18
N SER A 52 3.09 -6.92 11.49
CA SER A 52 4.22 -6.19 12.07
C SER A 52 5.44 -7.11 12.12
N LEU A 53 6.55 -6.66 11.53
CA LEU A 53 7.86 -7.27 11.69
C LEU A 53 8.57 -6.55 12.85
N GLY A 54 9.06 -7.32 13.83
CA GLY A 54 9.67 -6.81 15.06
C GLY A 54 11.05 -6.18 14.87
#